data_AF-A0A5F8HG14-F1
#
_entry.id   AF-A0A5F8HG14-F1
#
_cell.length_a   1.000
_cell.length_b   1.000
_cell.length_c   1.000
_cell.angle_alpha   90.00
_cell.angle_beta   90.00
_cell.angle_gamma   90.00
#
_symmetry.space_group_name_H-M   'P 1'
#
loop_
_entity.id
_entity.type
_entity.pdbx_description
1 polymer ?
#
loop_
_entity_poly.entity_id
_entity_poly.type
_entity_poly.pdbx_seq_one_letter_code
_entity_poly.pdbx_strand_id
1 'polypeptide(L)'
;MYNMKNSNVTFLNPLYFTLLGVPGLESVQHWIGIPFCIMILLALMGNCTILSVIWRDPSLHQPMYLLLAIFPSMFFLAGIPGLASAHTWISLPFFSMFFMAVTGNCLLLFLIFIDHNLHQPMFFFLSMLSFVDLVLSLSTLPKMLTIFWFDATAISFHACLIQMFFIHAFSAMESGVLVAMALDRYVAICNPLRYSSILTPVVIAQIGGLVVFRGIGLTISFPSLARRLPYCRSHVIAYTYCEHMAVVKLACGDTTVDNINAFIVALFLGVGDVAFIAYSYGRILQTVLNFPSREARVKAGSTCTAHVVVILFFYMPGFLSVIMQRFGPSTASAAKVIFANLYLLFPPALNPIIYGVKTKQIRDRLLMILNPKQIDPT
;
A
#
# COMPACT_ATOMS: atom_id res chain seq x y z
N MET A 1 26.94 35.43 -32.81
CA MET A 1 26.82 36.90 -32.84
C MET A 1 25.54 37.25 -32.10
N TYR A 2 25.69 37.86 -30.93
CA TYR A 2 24.60 38.28 -30.03
C TYR A 2 23.65 39.25 -30.74
N ASN A 3 22.34 39.08 -30.52
CA ASN A 3 21.46 40.22 -30.28
C ASN A 3 20.20 39.78 -29.52
N MET A 4 20.35 39.53 -28.22
CA MET A 4 19.23 39.51 -27.29
C MET A 4 18.75 40.95 -27.11
N LYS A 5 17.73 41.31 -27.89
CA LYS A 5 16.95 42.51 -27.63
C LYS A 5 16.11 42.23 -26.38
N ASN A 6 16.60 42.70 -25.23
CA ASN A 6 15.90 42.69 -23.95
C ASN A 6 14.53 43.35 -24.12
N SER A 7 13.52 42.51 -24.26
CA SER A 7 12.12 42.91 -24.27
C SER A 7 11.56 42.34 -22.99
N ASN A 8 11.59 43.12 -21.91
CA ASN A 8 10.83 42.81 -20.70
C ASN A 8 9.34 42.96 -21.02
N VAL A 9 8.78 41.96 -21.67
CA VAL A 9 7.34 41.84 -21.89
C VAL A 9 6.80 40.92 -20.81
N THR A 10 6.16 41.51 -19.80
CA THR A 10 5.30 40.77 -18.87
C THR A 10 4.08 40.27 -19.64
N PHE A 11 4.03 38.97 -19.90
CA PHE A 11 2.83 38.32 -20.41
C PHE A 11 1.84 38.12 -19.26
N LEU A 12 0.78 38.92 -19.22
CA LEU A 12 -0.44 38.60 -18.48
C LEU A 12 -1.25 37.62 -19.36
N ASN A 13 -1.34 36.36 -18.93
CA ASN A 13 -1.98 35.21 -19.61
C ASN A 13 -1.27 34.66 -20.86
N PRO A 14 -0.26 33.78 -20.71
CA PRO A 14 0.22 32.96 -21.82
C PRO A 14 -0.86 31.93 -22.26
N LEU A 15 -1.16 31.89 -23.57
CA LEU A 15 -2.16 31.01 -24.19
C LEU A 15 -1.73 29.53 -24.29
N TYR A 16 -0.45 29.23 -24.05
CA TYR A 16 0.08 27.88 -24.02
C TYR A 16 1.35 27.84 -23.16
N PHE A 17 1.47 26.80 -22.34
CA PHE A 17 2.69 26.48 -21.62
C PHE A 17 3.43 25.39 -22.39
N THR A 18 4.66 25.66 -22.81
CA THR A 18 5.54 24.60 -23.32
C THR A 18 6.11 23.85 -22.12
N LEU A 19 5.58 22.66 -21.86
CA LEU A 19 6.14 21.75 -20.86
C LEU A 19 7.51 21.26 -21.34
N LEU A 20 8.58 21.90 -20.87
CA LEU A 20 9.90 21.28 -20.87
C LEU A 20 9.81 20.07 -19.92
N GLY A 21 10.18 18.89 -20.41
CA GLY A 21 10.20 17.66 -19.62
C GLY A 21 11.21 17.72 -18.47
N VAL A 22 11.69 16.56 -18.02
CA VAL A 22 12.70 16.52 -16.93
C VAL A 22 13.99 17.20 -17.40
N PRO A 23 14.44 18.30 -16.76
CA PRO A 23 15.65 19.00 -17.17
C PRO A 23 16.85 18.05 -17.07
N GLY A 24 17.58 17.85 -18.17
CA GLY A 24 18.73 16.94 -18.25
C GLY A 24 18.43 15.51 -18.72
N LEU A 25 17.17 15.16 -19.04
CA LEU A 25 16.77 13.84 -19.54
C LEU A 25 16.12 13.87 -20.94
N GLU A 26 16.30 14.97 -21.68
CA GLU A 26 15.66 15.24 -22.98
C GLU A 26 15.92 14.15 -24.02
N SER A 27 17.11 13.54 -23.99
CA SER A 27 17.52 12.47 -24.91
C SER A 27 16.93 11.09 -24.58
N VAL A 28 16.28 10.92 -23.42
CA VAL A 28 15.73 9.62 -22.96
C VAL A 28 14.21 9.66 -22.79
N GLN A 29 13.60 10.85 -22.86
CA GLN A 29 12.17 11.08 -22.67
C GLN A 29 11.29 10.27 -23.64
N HIS A 30 11.76 10.06 -24.88
CA HIS A 30 11.06 9.23 -25.88
C HIS A 30 11.13 7.74 -25.54
N TRP A 31 12.27 7.25 -25.01
CA TRP A 31 12.43 5.85 -24.57
C TRP A 31 11.61 5.53 -23.33
N ILE A 32 11.48 6.48 -22.41
CA ILE A 32 10.60 6.35 -21.25
C ILE A 32 9.14 6.21 -21.72
N GLY A 33 8.72 6.94 -22.77
CA GLY A 33 7.36 6.90 -23.29
C GLY A 33 6.95 5.60 -23.99
N ILE A 34 7.89 4.82 -24.54
CA ILE A 34 7.58 3.60 -25.32
C ILE A 34 6.84 2.53 -24.51
N PRO A 35 7.28 2.11 -23.30
CA PRO A 35 6.52 1.15 -22.51
C PRO A 35 5.15 1.68 -22.08
N PHE A 36 5.01 2.99 -21.82
CA PHE A 36 3.70 3.61 -21.55
C PHE A 36 2.82 3.62 -22.80
N CYS A 37 3.37 3.90 -23.99
CA CYS A 37 2.63 3.85 -25.25
C CYS A 37 2.15 2.43 -25.58
N ILE A 38 3.00 1.40 -25.39
CA ILE A 38 2.61 0.00 -25.60
C ILE A 38 1.49 -0.39 -24.62
N MET A 39 1.61 0.00 -23.35
CA MET A 39 0.59 -0.28 -22.34
C MET A 39 -0.72 0.48 -22.61
N ILE A 40 -0.64 1.75 -23.04
CA ILE A 40 -1.80 2.56 -23.45
C ILE A 40 -2.48 1.95 -24.66
N LEU A 41 -1.73 1.45 -25.65
CA LEU A 41 -2.29 0.80 -26.84
C LEU A 41 -2.97 -0.53 -26.47
N LEU A 42 -2.38 -1.34 -25.59
CA LEU A 42 -2.99 -2.58 -25.11
C LEU A 42 -4.26 -2.31 -24.28
N ALA A 43 -4.23 -1.30 -23.42
CA ALA A 43 -5.40 -0.88 -22.64
C ALA A 43 -6.50 -0.27 -23.51
N LEU A 44 -6.14 0.55 -24.50
CA LEU A 44 -7.09 1.10 -25.49
C LEU A 44 -7.68 -0.03 -26.35
N MET A 45 -6.88 -0.99 -26.81
CA MET A 45 -7.39 -2.15 -27.55
C MET A 45 -8.37 -2.96 -26.69
N GLY A 46 -8.05 -3.24 -25.42
CA GLY A 46 -8.95 -3.93 -24.50
C GLY A 46 -10.26 -3.15 -24.26
N ASN A 47 -10.16 -1.86 -23.96
CA ASN A 47 -11.30 -1.01 -23.66
C ASN A 47 -12.16 -0.72 -24.91
N CYS A 48 -11.56 -0.50 -26.09
CA CYS A 48 -12.30 -0.35 -27.35
C CYS A 48 -12.99 -1.66 -27.74
N THR A 49 -12.39 -2.82 -27.47
CA THR A 49 -13.04 -4.12 -27.71
C THR A 49 -14.26 -4.26 -26.80
N ILE A 50 -14.13 -3.96 -25.50
CA ILE A 50 -15.25 -3.99 -24.53
C ILE A 50 -16.36 -3.00 -24.92
N LEU A 51 -16.02 -1.75 -25.25
CA LEU A 51 -16.98 -0.74 -25.67
C LEU A 51 -17.66 -1.10 -27.00
N SER A 52 -16.94 -1.70 -27.95
CA SER A 52 -17.52 -2.16 -29.20
C SER A 52 -18.48 -3.34 -29.01
N VAL A 53 -18.22 -4.21 -28.02
CA VAL A 53 -19.11 -5.31 -27.63
C VAL A 53 -20.37 -4.76 -26.96
N ILE A 54 -20.24 -3.81 -26.04
CA ILE A 54 -21.37 -3.13 -25.39
C ILE A 54 -22.22 -2.37 -26.41
N TRP A 55 -21.60 -1.69 -27.37
CA TRP A 55 -22.29 -0.92 -28.40
C TRP A 55 -22.99 -1.80 -29.46
N ARG A 56 -22.40 -2.95 -29.82
CA ARG A 56 -22.99 -3.91 -30.78
C ARG A 56 -24.16 -4.71 -30.21
N ASP A 57 -24.25 -4.84 -28.89
CA ASP A 57 -25.28 -5.65 -28.25
C ASP A 57 -26.25 -4.78 -27.43
N PRO A 58 -27.39 -4.35 -28.02
CA PRO A 58 -28.42 -3.59 -27.33
C PRO A 58 -29.01 -4.31 -26.11
N SER A 59 -28.86 -5.64 -26.02
CA SER A 59 -29.30 -6.41 -24.86
C SER A 59 -28.40 -6.19 -23.63
N LEU A 60 -27.18 -5.65 -23.80
CA LEU A 60 -26.30 -5.22 -22.69
C LEU A 60 -26.65 -3.81 -22.16
N HIS A 61 -27.44 -3.01 -22.88
CA HIS A 61 -27.90 -1.71 -22.39
C HIS A 61 -29.06 -1.86 -21.40
N GLN A 62 -29.95 -2.84 -21.60
CA GLN A 62 -31.02 -3.17 -20.65
C GLN A 62 -30.55 -3.51 -19.23
N PRO A 63 -29.53 -4.37 -19.00
CA PRO A 63 -29.05 -4.70 -17.67
C PRO A 63 -28.36 -3.53 -16.96
N MET A 64 -27.87 -2.48 -17.65
CA MET A 64 -27.30 -1.28 -17.01
C MET A 64 -28.39 -0.40 -16.37
N TYR A 65 -29.52 -0.21 -17.07
CA TYR A 65 -30.70 0.50 -16.52
C TYR A 65 -31.48 -0.37 -15.52
N LEU A 66 -31.54 -1.68 -15.73
CA LEU A 66 -32.01 -2.63 -14.73
C LEU A 66 -31.07 -2.69 -13.51
N LEU A 67 -29.74 -2.56 -13.65
CA LEU A 67 -28.81 -2.47 -12.51
C LEU A 67 -29.13 -1.24 -11.64
N LEU A 68 -29.38 -0.10 -12.28
CA LEU A 68 -29.76 1.14 -11.59
C LEU A 68 -31.13 1.03 -10.90
N ALA A 69 -32.06 0.28 -11.50
CA ALA A 69 -33.40 0.04 -10.95
C ALA A 69 -33.48 -1.11 -9.92
N ILE A 70 -32.53 -2.06 -9.96
CA ILE A 70 -32.47 -3.24 -9.07
C ILE A 70 -31.62 -2.97 -7.82
N PHE A 71 -30.68 -2.02 -7.85
CA PHE A 71 -29.81 -1.68 -6.71
C PHE A 71 -30.05 -0.25 -6.18
N PRO A 72 -30.98 -0.05 -5.22
CA PRO A 72 -31.12 1.22 -4.50
C PRO A 72 -29.93 1.55 -3.56
N SER A 73 -28.81 0.81 -3.64
CA SER A 73 -27.67 0.91 -2.72
C SER A 73 -26.33 0.99 -3.47
N MET A 74 -26.15 2.08 -4.22
CA MET A 74 -24.84 2.46 -4.76
C MET A 74 -24.19 3.54 -3.89
N PHE A 75 -22.86 3.50 -3.82
CA PHE A 75 -22.03 4.59 -3.32
C PHE A 75 -21.17 5.16 -4.45
N PHE A 76 -20.75 6.41 -4.29
CA PHE A 76 -19.87 7.11 -5.21
C PHE A 76 -18.60 7.53 -4.47
N LEU A 77 -17.45 7.06 -4.93
CA LEU A 77 -16.14 7.46 -4.41
C LEU A 77 -15.70 8.74 -5.12
N ALA A 78 -15.62 9.85 -4.39
CA ALA A 78 -15.30 11.15 -4.96
C ALA A 78 -13.81 11.32 -5.36
N GLY A 79 -12.95 10.36 -4.99
CA GLY A 79 -11.52 10.48 -5.22
C GLY A 79 -10.88 11.52 -4.29
N ILE A 80 -10.00 12.37 -4.84
CA ILE A 80 -9.33 13.44 -4.08
C ILE A 80 -10.13 14.75 -4.23
N PRO A 81 -10.72 15.28 -3.14
CA PRO A 81 -11.56 16.48 -3.19
C PRO A 81 -10.81 17.71 -3.74
N GLY A 82 -11.43 18.43 -4.66
CA GLY A 82 -10.91 19.70 -5.21
C GLY A 82 -9.74 19.55 -6.20
N LEU A 83 -9.28 18.33 -6.49
CA LEU A 83 -8.15 18.07 -7.40
C LEU A 83 -8.56 17.28 -8.66
N ALA A 84 -9.85 17.30 -9.04
CA ALA A 84 -10.36 16.55 -10.20
C ALA A 84 -9.57 16.85 -11.49
N SER A 85 -9.27 18.11 -11.76
CA SER A 85 -8.45 18.52 -12.93
C SER A 85 -7.00 18.01 -12.89
N ALA A 86 -6.51 17.63 -11.72
CA ALA A 86 -5.16 17.09 -11.52
C ALA A 86 -5.14 15.57 -11.33
N HIS A 87 -6.29 14.88 -11.33
CA HIS A 87 -6.37 13.43 -11.10
C HIS A 87 -5.47 12.63 -12.06
N THR A 88 -5.37 13.02 -13.33
CA THR A 88 -4.46 12.38 -14.29
C THR A 88 -3.00 12.49 -13.87
N TRP A 89 -2.53 13.66 -13.43
CA TRP A 89 -1.16 13.85 -12.96
C TRP A 89 -0.89 13.15 -11.64
N ILE A 90 -1.87 13.17 -10.72
CA ILE A 90 -1.78 12.49 -9.43
C ILE A 90 -1.81 10.97 -9.60
N SER A 91 -2.44 10.45 -10.65
CA SER A 91 -2.46 9.01 -10.93
C SER A 91 -1.07 8.45 -11.23
N LEU A 92 -0.14 9.24 -11.78
CA LEU A 92 1.21 8.80 -12.14
C LEU A 92 2.00 8.27 -10.93
N PRO A 93 2.19 9.02 -9.82
CA PRO A 93 2.90 8.50 -8.65
C PRO A 93 2.17 7.32 -7.99
N PHE A 94 0.82 7.31 -7.98
CA PHE A 94 0.06 6.18 -7.44
C PHE A 94 0.22 4.91 -8.29
N PHE A 95 0.19 5.06 -9.62
CA PHE A 95 0.45 3.96 -10.55
C PHE A 95 1.90 3.46 -10.45
N SER A 96 2.89 4.34 -10.30
CA SER A 96 4.27 3.90 -10.12
C SER A 96 4.46 3.14 -8.81
N MET A 97 3.84 3.60 -7.71
CA MET A 97 3.83 2.87 -6.44
C MET A 97 3.14 1.50 -6.57
N PHE A 98 2.01 1.43 -7.28
CA PHE A 98 1.34 0.17 -7.59
C PHE A 98 2.27 -0.81 -8.29
N PHE A 99 2.89 -0.35 -9.37
CA PHE A 99 3.76 -1.18 -10.19
C PHE A 99 4.94 -1.67 -9.35
N MET A 100 5.59 -0.78 -8.61
CA MET A 100 6.68 -1.16 -7.69
C MET A 100 6.23 -2.19 -6.65
N ALA A 101 5.08 -1.98 -6.00
CA ALA A 101 4.55 -2.91 -5.02
C ALA A 101 4.29 -4.28 -5.63
N VAL A 102 3.62 -4.35 -6.79
CA VAL A 102 3.35 -5.62 -7.47
C VAL A 102 4.64 -6.30 -7.90
N THR A 103 5.50 -5.61 -8.66
CA THR A 103 6.73 -6.22 -9.18
C THR A 103 7.69 -6.60 -8.07
N GLY A 104 7.86 -5.75 -7.06
CA GLY A 104 8.81 -5.94 -5.98
C GLY A 104 8.41 -7.08 -5.07
N ASN A 105 7.14 -7.14 -4.65
CA ASN A 105 6.65 -8.22 -3.78
C ASN A 105 6.55 -9.56 -4.53
N CYS A 106 6.13 -9.57 -5.81
CA CYS A 106 6.16 -10.79 -6.62
C CYS A 106 7.59 -11.31 -6.83
N LEU A 107 8.55 -10.43 -7.11
CA LEU A 107 9.96 -10.80 -7.23
C LEU A 107 10.52 -11.34 -5.91
N LEU A 108 10.18 -10.71 -4.78
CA LEU A 108 10.62 -11.17 -3.46
C LEU A 108 10.07 -12.57 -3.14
N LEU A 109 8.79 -12.81 -3.40
CA LEU A 109 8.18 -14.13 -3.28
C LEU A 109 8.87 -15.17 -4.18
N PHE A 110 9.12 -14.81 -5.44
CA PHE A 110 9.80 -15.68 -6.40
C PHE A 110 11.22 -16.04 -5.94
N LEU A 111 11.99 -15.07 -5.45
CA LEU A 111 13.34 -15.30 -4.93
C LEU A 111 13.34 -16.25 -3.74
N ILE A 112 12.44 -16.02 -2.78
CA ILE A 112 12.33 -16.86 -1.57
C ILE A 112 11.87 -18.27 -1.94
N PHE A 113 10.98 -18.41 -2.93
CA PHE A 113 10.50 -19.69 -3.41
C PHE A 113 11.59 -20.54 -4.06
N ILE A 114 12.48 -19.93 -4.84
CA ILE A 114 13.51 -20.65 -5.61
C ILE A 114 14.76 -20.95 -4.77
N ASP A 115 15.21 -20.03 -3.92
CA ASP A 115 16.46 -20.22 -3.18
C ASP A 115 16.22 -20.80 -1.78
N HIS A 116 16.50 -22.10 -1.64
CA HIS A 116 16.49 -22.79 -0.34
C HIS A 116 17.38 -22.13 0.72
N ASN A 117 18.42 -21.37 0.35
CA ASN A 117 19.26 -20.67 1.33
C ASN A 117 18.54 -19.48 1.98
N LEU A 118 17.45 -19.01 1.37
CA LEU A 118 16.55 -18.01 1.94
C LEU A 118 15.48 -18.64 2.83
N HIS A 119 15.44 -19.96 3.07
CA HIS A 119 14.46 -20.58 3.98
C HIS A 119 14.82 -20.40 5.46
N GLN A 120 15.03 -19.15 5.88
CA GLN A 120 15.23 -18.75 7.28
C GLN A 120 13.98 -18.04 7.83
N PRO A 121 13.76 -18.01 9.15
CA PRO A 121 12.54 -17.45 9.75
C PRO A 121 12.13 -16.07 9.23
N MET A 122 13.08 -15.12 9.19
CA MET A 122 12.87 -13.78 8.63
C MET A 122 12.29 -13.76 7.21
N PHE A 123 12.74 -14.64 6.32
CA PHE A 123 12.27 -14.67 4.94
C PHE A 123 10.88 -15.27 4.83
N PHE A 124 10.49 -16.20 5.70
CA PHE A 124 9.08 -16.62 5.76
C PHE A 124 8.17 -15.46 6.18
N PHE A 125 8.59 -14.63 7.14
CA PHE A 125 7.85 -13.41 7.47
C PHE A 125 7.84 -12.40 6.32
N LEU A 126 8.94 -12.25 5.57
CA LEU A 126 8.96 -11.43 4.35
C LEU A 126 8.02 -11.94 3.28
N SER A 127 7.88 -13.25 3.10
CA SER A 127 6.89 -13.82 2.19
C SER A 127 5.45 -13.53 2.65
N MET A 128 5.17 -13.65 3.95
CA MET A 128 3.87 -13.26 4.51
C MET A 128 3.59 -11.77 4.28
N LEU A 129 4.56 -10.90 4.55
CA LEU A 129 4.46 -9.46 4.32
C LEU A 129 4.21 -9.16 2.84
N SER A 130 4.97 -9.79 1.93
CA SER A 130 4.84 -9.60 0.48
C SER A 130 3.46 -10.01 -0.03
N PHE A 131 2.92 -11.13 0.46
CA PHE A 131 1.56 -11.55 0.11
C PHE A 131 0.52 -10.55 0.61
N VAL A 132 0.68 -10.06 1.85
CA VAL A 132 -0.23 -9.07 2.43
C VAL A 132 -0.19 -7.76 1.63
N ASP A 133 1.00 -7.28 1.30
CA ASP A 133 1.26 -6.07 0.51
C ASP A 133 0.62 -6.13 -0.89
N LEU A 134 0.67 -7.31 -1.53
CA LEU A 134 0.00 -7.55 -2.81
C LEU A 134 -1.52 -7.44 -2.71
N VAL A 135 -2.13 -8.11 -1.72
CA VAL A 135 -3.59 -8.08 -1.55
C VAL A 135 -4.05 -6.67 -1.20
N LEU A 136 -3.34 -5.96 -0.32
CA LEU A 136 -3.66 -4.58 0.04
C LEU A 136 -3.60 -3.65 -1.17
N SER A 137 -2.55 -3.76 -1.98
CA SER A 137 -2.37 -2.99 -3.22
C SER A 137 -3.48 -3.28 -4.24
N LEU A 138 -3.82 -4.56 -4.44
CA LEU A 138 -4.86 -4.99 -5.39
C LEU A 138 -6.28 -4.62 -4.93
N SER A 139 -6.53 -4.51 -3.62
CA SER A 139 -7.85 -4.14 -3.09
C SER A 139 -8.16 -2.65 -3.24
N THR A 140 -7.14 -1.79 -3.28
CA THR A 140 -7.28 -0.33 -3.23
C THR A 140 -7.08 0.32 -4.59
N LEU A 141 -6.01 -0.07 -5.29
CA LEU A 141 -5.50 0.71 -6.40
C LEU A 141 -6.21 0.58 -7.74
N PRO A 142 -6.69 -0.61 -8.14
CA PRO A 142 -7.51 -0.70 -9.34
C PRO A 142 -8.71 0.24 -9.26
N LYS A 143 -9.37 0.33 -8.09
CA LYS A 143 -10.51 1.23 -7.92
C LYS A 143 -10.10 2.71 -7.96
N MET A 144 -9.02 3.08 -7.29
CA MET A 144 -8.50 4.45 -7.34
C MET A 144 -8.16 4.88 -8.78
N LEU A 145 -7.44 4.04 -9.54
CA LEU A 145 -7.01 4.37 -10.89
C LEU A 145 -8.20 4.50 -11.84
N THR A 146 -9.23 3.65 -11.69
CA THR A 146 -10.46 3.79 -12.50
C THR A 146 -11.21 5.10 -12.23
N ILE A 147 -11.16 5.62 -11.01
CA ILE A 147 -11.67 6.96 -10.69
C ILE A 147 -10.84 8.03 -11.42
N PHE A 148 -9.51 7.97 -11.31
CA PHE A 148 -8.65 9.02 -11.88
C PHE A 148 -8.58 9.04 -13.41
N TRP A 149 -8.75 7.89 -14.07
CA TRP A 149 -8.62 7.78 -15.53
C TRP A 149 -9.95 7.81 -16.27
N PHE A 150 -11.01 7.29 -15.66
CA PHE A 150 -12.30 7.09 -16.33
C PHE A 150 -13.49 7.71 -15.59
N ASP A 151 -13.24 8.45 -14.50
CA ASP A 151 -14.29 9.00 -13.62
C ASP A 151 -15.29 7.92 -13.13
N ALA A 152 -14.82 6.68 -13.02
CA ALA A 152 -15.63 5.53 -12.63
C ALA A 152 -15.85 5.50 -11.11
N THR A 153 -16.60 6.47 -10.60
CA THR A 153 -16.81 6.72 -9.16
C THR A 153 -17.77 5.73 -8.51
N ALA A 154 -18.70 5.14 -9.27
CA ALA A 154 -19.72 4.24 -8.75
C ALA A 154 -19.13 2.93 -8.18
N ILE A 155 -19.62 2.50 -7.03
CA ILE A 155 -19.31 1.20 -6.41
C ILE A 155 -20.59 0.65 -5.76
N SER A 156 -20.87 -0.64 -5.93
CA SER A 156 -22.01 -1.25 -5.25
C SER A 156 -21.77 -1.34 -3.74
N PHE A 157 -22.83 -1.30 -2.96
CA PHE A 157 -22.74 -1.44 -1.50
C PHE A 157 -21.94 -2.67 -1.06
N HIS A 158 -22.23 -3.84 -1.65
CA HIS A 158 -21.51 -5.06 -1.33
C HIS A 158 -20.04 -5.03 -1.73
N ALA A 159 -19.71 -4.49 -2.92
CA ALA A 159 -18.32 -4.33 -3.33
C ALA A 159 -17.56 -3.39 -2.38
N CYS A 160 -18.21 -2.33 -1.88
CA CYS A 160 -17.66 -1.42 -0.90
C CYS A 160 -17.36 -2.10 0.43
N LEU A 161 -18.28 -2.92 0.94
CA LEU A 161 -18.09 -3.69 2.18
C LEU A 161 -16.99 -4.75 2.05
N ILE A 162 -16.89 -5.41 0.89
CA ILE A 162 -15.82 -6.37 0.59
C ILE A 162 -14.47 -5.64 0.54
N GLN A 163 -14.39 -4.53 -0.20
CA GLN A 163 -13.17 -3.73 -0.28
C GLN A 163 -12.73 -3.26 1.11
N MET A 164 -13.66 -2.77 1.93
CA MET A 164 -13.41 -2.38 3.32
C MET A 164 -12.82 -3.54 4.14
N PHE A 165 -13.41 -4.74 4.05
CA PHE A 165 -12.90 -5.92 4.76
C PHE A 165 -11.45 -6.22 4.38
N PHE A 166 -11.15 -6.31 3.08
CA PHE A 166 -9.80 -6.63 2.62
C PHE A 166 -8.79 -5.58 3.09
N ILE A 167 -9.10 -4.29 2.98
CA ILE A 167 -8.19 -3.22 3.41
C ILE A 167 -7.86 -3.35 4.89
N HIS A 168 -8.87 -3.45 5.75
CA HIS A 168 -8.64 -3.48 7.20
C HIS A 168 -8.04 -4.81 7.65
N ALA A 169 -8.51 -5.94 7.14
CA ALA A 169 -7.99 -7.25 7.49
C ALA A 169 -6.50 -7.38 7.12
N PHE A 170 -6.12 -6.95 5.91
CA PHE A 170 -4.74 -7.05 5.46
C PHE A 170 -3.83 -5.98 6.10
N SER A 171 -4.33 -4.77 6.39
CA SER A 171 -3.57 -3.81 7.23
C SER A 171 -3.31 -4.36 8.63
N ALA A 172 -4.30 -5.06 9.22
CA ALA A 172 -4.13 -5.75 10.49
C ALA A 172 -3.16 -6.94 10.37
N MET A 173 -3.16 -7.68 9.27
CA MET A 173 -2.17 -8.73 9.05
C MET A 173 -0.76 -8.14 8.89
N GLU A 174 -0.61 -7.04 8.14
CA GLU A 174 0.67 -6.35 7.91
C GLU A 174 1.32 -5.95 9.24
N SER A 175 0.58 -5.25 10.09
CA SER A 175 1.02 -4.89 11.45
C SER A 175 1.44 -6.10 12.28
N GLY A 176 0.68 -7.20 12.20
CA GLY A 176 0.99 -8.46 12.89
C GLY A 176 2.28 -9.11 12.38
N VAL A 177 2.54 -9.07 11.07
CA VAL A 177 3.80 -9.54 10.49
C VAL A 177 4.97 -8.67 10.97
N LEU A 178 4.83 -7.34 11.04
CA LEU A 178 5.88 -6.45 11.58
C LEU A 178 6.19 -6.76 13.04
N VAL A 179 5.18 -7.05 13.86
CA VAL A 179 5.36 -7.52 15.24
C VAL A 179 6.13 -8.85 15.28
N ALA A 180 5.77 -9.80 14.42
CA ALA A 180 6.47 -11.08 14.31
C ALA A 180 7.94 -10.92 13.88
N MET A 181 8.21 -10.00 12.95
CA MET A 181 9.57 -9.66 12.51
C MET A 181 10.36 -8.98 13.63
N ALA A 182 9.71 -8.18 14.49
CA ALA A 182 10.36 -7.59 15.67
C ALA A 182 10.75 -8.68 16.69
N LEU A 183 9.87 -9.68 16.89
CA LEU A 183 10.16 -10.86 17.69
C LEU A 183 11.34 -11.65 17.10
N ASP A 184 11.36 -11.87 15.78
CA ASP A 184 12.48 -12.52 15.09
C ASP A 184 13.81 -11.81 15.36
N ARG A 185 13.88 -10.50 15.14
CA ARG A 185 15.08 -9.70 15.41
C ARG A 185 15.48 -9.76 16.89
N TYR A 186 14.50 -9.72 17.79
CA TYR A 186 14.74 -9.83 19.23
C TYR A 186 15.37 -11.17 19.60
N VAL A 187 14.82 -12.30 19.16
CA VAL A 187 15.36 -13.62 19.47
C VAL A 187 16.74 -13.79 18.84
N ALA A 188 16.93 -13.35 17.59
CA ALA A 188 18.19 -13.46 16.88
C ALA A 188 19.36 -12.74 17.58
N ILE A 189 19.10 -11.57 18.19
CA ILE A 189 20.15 -10.75 18.83
C ILE A 189 20.26 -11.04 20.32
N CYS A 190 19.14 -11.16 21.03
CA CYS A 190 19.12 -11.30 22.48
C CYS A 190 19.31 -12.76 22.93
N ASN A 191 18.98 -13.74 22.09
CA ASN A 191 19.06 -15.17 22.42
C ASN A 191 19.64 -16.00 21.25
N PRO A 192 20.82 -15.66 20.70
CA PRO A 192 21.33 -16.27 19.46
C PRO A 192 21.49 -17.79 19.54
N LEU A 193 21.92 -18.34 20.69
CA LEU A 193 22.13 -19.78 20.89
C LEU A 193 20.82 -20.59 20.86
N ARG A 194 19.68 -19.95 21.13
CA ARG A 194 18.36 -20.58 21.17
C ARG A 194 17.50 -20.21 19.97
N TYR A 195 18.02 -19.44 19.02
CA TYR A 195 17.25 -18.93 17.89
C TYR A 195 16.58 -20.07 17.09
N SER A 196 17.36 -21.08 16.68
CA SER A 196 16.86 -22.20 15.89
C SER A 196 15.91 -23.14 16.65
N SER A 197 15.95 -23.14 17.98
CA SER A 197 15.04 -23.95 18.81
C SER A 197 13.76 -23.20 19.19
N ILE A 198 13.79 -21.87 19.23
CA ILE A 198 12.62 -21.02 19.50
C ILE A 198 11.83 -20.79 18.20
N LEU A 199 12.48 -20.35 17.13
CA LEU A 199 11.85 -20.03 15.84
C LEU A 199 11.98 -21.19 14.87
N THR A 200 11.27 -22.27 15.19
CA THR A 200 11.15 -23.43 14.29
C THR A 200 10.13 -23.13 13.17
N PRO A 201 10.18 -23.87 12.05
CA PRO A 201 9.17 -23.76 10.98
C PRO A 201 7.72 -23.91 11.47
N VAL A 202 7.49 -24.77 12.47
CA VAL A 202 6.17 -24.97 13.09
C VAL A 202 5.72 -23.71 13.83
N VAL A 203 6.60 -23.11 14.62
CA VAL A 203 6.30 -21.87 15.35
C VAL A 203 6.03 -20.72 14.38
N ILE A 204 6.79 -20.62 13.28
CA ILE A 204 6.56 -19.60 12.26
C ILE A 204 5.19 -19.80 11.59
N ALA A 205 4.81 -21.04 11.27
CA ALA A 205 3.49 -21.34 10.72
C ALA A 205 2.37 -21.00 11.71
N GLN A 206 2.56 -21.26 13.00
CA GLN A 206 1.61 -20.86 14.06
C GLN A 206 1.49 -19.34 14.17
N ILE A 207 2.60 -18.61 14.12
CA ILE A 207 2.60 -17.14 14.11
C ILE A 207 1.85 -16.64 12.86
N GLY A 208 2.10 -17.20 11.68
CA GLY A 208 1.37 -16.87 10.45
C GLY A 208 -0.14 -17.11 10.59
N GLY A 209 -0.54 -18.25 11.16
CA GLY A 209 -1.94 -18.56 11.47
C GLY A 209 -2.55 -17.55 12.45
N LEU A 210 -1.82 -17.17 13.50
CA LEU A 210 -2.25 -16.17 14.46
C LEU A 210 -2.42 -14.78 13.81
N VAL A 211 -1.51 -14.39 12.92
CA VAL A 211 -1.60 -13.14 12.14
C VAL A 211 -2.89 -13.12 11.31
N VAL A 212 -3.19 -14.22 10.60
CA VAL A 212 -4.41 -14.34 9.79
C VAL A 212 -5.66 -14.31 10.68
N PHE A 213 -5.69 -15.09 11.75
CA PHE A 213 -6.80 -15.14 12.68
C PHE A 213 -7.06 -13.77 13.33
N ARG A 214 -6.00 -13.08 13.76
CA ARG A 214 -6.05 -11.71 14.28
C ARG A 214 -6.61 -10.74 13.25
N GLY A 215 -6.10 -10.77 12.02
CA GLY A 215 -6.52 -9.88 10.94
C GLY A 215 -8.00 -10.03 10.60
N ILE A 216 -8.48 -11.27 10.47
CA ILE A 216 -9.90 -11.56 10.21
C ILE A 216 -10.76 -11.24 11.43
N GLY A 217 -10.39 -11.76 12.60
CA GLY A 217 -11.20 -11.68 13.82
C GLY A 217 -11.44 -10.25 14.29
N LEU A 218 -10.44 -9.36 14.19
CA LEU A 218 -10.58 -7.97 14.59
C LEU A 218 -11.43 -7.16 13.61
N THR A 219 -11.43 -7.49 12.32
CA THR A 219 -11.96 -6.60 11.27
C THR A 219 -13.23 -7.10 10.58
N ILE A 220 -13.61 -8.38 10.75
CA ILE A 220 -14.87 -8.95 10.24
C ILE A 220 -16.13 -8.24 10.79
N SER A 221 -15.98 -7.58 11.94
CA SER A 221 -17.03 -6.75 12.55
C SER A 221 -17.33 -5.50 11.72
N PHE A 222 -16.35 -4.89 11.04
CA PHE A 222 -16.53 -3.61 10.33
C PHE A 222 -17.57 -3.70 9.20
N PRO A 223 -17.48 -4.65 8.23
CA PRO A 223 -18.52 -4.76 7.21
C PRO A 223 -19.87 -5.15 7.80
N SER A 224 -19.86 -5.97 8.86
CA SER A 224 -21.07 -6.46 9.50
C SER A 224 -21.85 -5.37 10.21
N LEU A 225 -21.16 -4.46 10.90
CA LEU A 225 -21.74 -3.30 11.56
C LEU A 225 -22.16 -2.25 10.54
N ALA A 226 -21.28 -1.91 9.58
CA ALA A 226 -21.60 -1.00 8.49
C ALA A 226 -22.82 -1.47 7.67
N ARG A 227 -23.01 -2.77 7.48
CA ARG A 227 -24.19 -3.33 6.78
C ARG A 227 -25.51 -3.05 7.51
N ARG A 228 -25.51 -2.93 8.83
CA ARG A 228 -26.72 -2.76 9.65
C ARG A 228 -27.20 -1.32 9.72
N LEU A 229 -26.36 -0.36 9.34
CA LEU A 229 -26.66 1.07 9.44
C LEU A 229 -27.61 1.54 8.33
N PRO A 230 -28.57 2.43 8.63
CA PRO A 230 -29.35 3.12 7.61
C PRO A 230 -28.55 4.30 7.04
N TYR A 231 -28.35 4.32 5.72
CA TYR A 231 -27.65 5.40 5.01
C TYR A 231 -28.64 6.38 4.42
N CYS A 232 -28.64 7.63 4.89
CA CYS A 232 -29.56 8.66 4.40
C CYS A 232 -28.95 10.06 4.26
N ARG A 233 -27.72 10.30 4.75
CA ARG A 233 -27.08 11.62 4.68
C ARG A 233 -26.53 11.93 3.30
N SER A 234 -25.84 10.95 2.71
CA SER A 234 -25.21 11.06 1.40
C SER A 234 -24.80 9.67 0.91
N HIS A 235 -24.73 9.51 -0.41
CA HIS A 235 -24.18 8.33 -1.08
C HIS A 235 -22.74 8.57 -1.58
N VAL A 236 -22.15 9.73 -1.29
CA VAL A 236 -20.80 10.10 -1.74
C VAL A 236 -19.80 9.93 -0.61
N ILE A 237 -18.83 9.06 -0.81
CA ILE A 237 -17.69 8.83 0.08
C ILE A 237 -16.53 9.70 -0.42
N ALA A 238 -16.07 10.64 0.40
CA ALA A 238 -14.98 11.56 0.06
C ALA A 238 -13.57 10.93 0.14
N TYR A 239 -13.42 9.71 -0.40
CA TYR A 239 -12.20 8.92 -0.45
C TYR A 239 -12.09 8.23 -1.82
N THR A 240 -10.91 7.66 -2.09
CA THR A 240 -10.60 6.83 -3.26
C THR A 240 -10.93 5.34 -3.07
N TYR A 241 -11.26 4.94 -1.84
CA TYR A 241 -11.64 3.57 -1.46
C TYR A 241 -12.66 3.60 -0.31
N CYS A 242 -13.27 2.45 -0.02
CA CYS A 242 -14.23 2.30 1.08
C CYS A 242 -13.56 2.19 2.46
N GLU A 243 -13.18 3.34 3.00
CA GLU A 243 -12.71 3.47 4.39
C GLU A 243 -13.89 3.30 5.38
N HIS A 244 -13.68 2.63 6.50
CA HIS A 244 -14.74 2.23 7.43
C HIS A 244 -15.41 3.45 8.08
N MET A 245 -14.64 4.37 8.66
CA MET A 245 -15.19 5.57 9.29
C MET A 245 -15.77 6.55 8.28
N ALA A 246 -15.23 6.61 7.06
CA ALA A 246 -15.80 7.40 5.97
C ALA A 246 -17.20 6.90 5.58
N VAL A 247 -17.41 5.59 5.52
CA VAL A 247 -18.73 4.98 5.26
C VAL A 247 -19.67 5.20 6.45
N VAL A 248 -19.24 4.88 7.67
CA VAL A 248 -20.09 4.99 8.88
C VAL A 248 -20.61 6.42 9.10
N LYS A 249 -19.82 7.46 8.76
CA LYS A 249 -20.26 8.87 8.87
C LYS A 249 -21.46 9.25 8.00
N LEU A 250 -21.72 8.49 6.93
CA LEU A 250 -22.85 8.69 6.03
C LEU A 250 -24.18 8.13 6.58
N ALA A 251 -24.10 7.30 7.63
CA ALA A 251 -25.27 6.74 8.29
C ALA A 251 -26.06 7.80 9.07
N CYS A 252 -27.37 7.57 9.17
CA CYS A 252 -28.30 8.37 9.96
C CYS A 252 -28.68 7.74 11.30
N GLY A 253 -28.36 6.46 11.49
CA GLY A 253 -28.62 5.73 12.73
C GLY A 253 -27.56 5.97 13.81
N ASP A 254 -27.75 5.30 14.94
CA ASP A 254 -26.76 5.29 16.01
C ASP A 254 -25.49 4.55 15.55
N THR A 255 -24.36 5.24 15.59
CA THR A 255 -23.03 4.74 15.17
C THR A 255 -22.10 4.49 16.36
N THR A 256 -22.64 4.54 17.58
CA THR A 256 -21.85 4.40 18.82
C THR A 256 -21.07 3.09 18.86
N VAL A 257 -21.71 1.97 18.47
CA VAL A 257 -21.06 0.65 18.44
C VAL A 257 -19.93 0.61 17.41
N ASP A 258 -20.13 1.11 16.19
CA ASP A 258 -19.11 1.21 15.16
C ASP A 258 -17.90 2.03 15.61
N ASN A 259 -18.15 3.18 16.24
CA ASN A 259 -17.11 4.08 16.73
C ASN A 259 -16.30 3.44 17.87
N ILE A 260 -16.96 2.82 18.85
CA ILE A 260 -16.30 2.12 19.96
C ILE A 260 -15.48 0.94 19.42
N ASN A 261 -16.06 0.13 18.54
CA ASN A 261 -15.39 -1.03 17.96
C ASN A 261 -14.15 -0.61 17.15
N ALA A 262 -14.28 0.39 16.27
CA ALA A 262 -13.16 0.93 15.51
C ALA A 262 -12.06 1.52 16.42
N PHE A 263 -12.44 2.18 17.51
CA PHE A 263 -11.49 2.70 18.50
C PHE A 263 -10.74 1.59 19.24
N ILE A 264 -11.44 0.54 19.69
CA ILE A 264 -10.82 -0.62 20.35
C ILE A 264 -9.84 -1.31 19.40
N VAL A 265 -10.23 -1.55 18.15
CA VAL A 265 -9.35 -2.14 17.14
C VAL A 265 -8.13 -1.25 16.89
N ALA A 266 -8.32 0.06 16.71
CA ALA A 266 -7.22 1.00 16.52
C ALA A 266 -6.28 1.07 17.74
N LEU A 267 -6.80 0.97 18.96
CA LEU A 267 -5.98 0.93 20.19
C LEU A 267 -5.16 -0.36 20.24
N PHE A 268 -5.77 -1.50 19.95
CA PHE A 268 -5.10 -2.80 19.96
C PHE A 268 -4.01 -2.90 18.88
N LEU A 269 -4.35 -2.54 17.63
CA LEU A 269 -3.41 -2.56 16.51
C LEU A 269 -2.33 -1.46 16.63
N GLY A 270 -2.72 -0.25 17.01
CA GLY A 270 -1.81 0.89 17.08
C GLY A 270 -0.94 0.85 18.32
N VAL A 271 -1.54 0.94 19.51
CA VAL A 271 -0.78 1.04 20.76
C VAL A 271 -0.18 -0.30 21.18
N GLY A 272 -0.94 -1.39 21.03
CA GLY A 272 -0.48 -2.73 21.39
C GLY A 272 0.76 -3.15 20.59
N ASP A 273 0.70 -3.05 19.27
CA ASP A 273 1.82 -3.46 18.42
C ASP A 273 3.03 -2.54 18.59
N VAL A 274 2.83 -1.22 18.65
CA VAL A 274 3.92 -0.27 18.88
C VAL A 274 4.58 -0.51 20.23
N ALA A 275 3.81 -0.81 21.28
CA ALA A 275 4.37 -1.13 22.60
C ALA A 275 5.22 -2.42 22.56
N PHE A 276 4.75 -3.46 21.87
CA PHE A 276 5.51 -4.69 21.71
C PHE A 276 6.80 -4.46 20.91
N ILE A 277 6.71 -3.77 19.78
CA ILE A 277 7.86 -3.41 18.94
C ILE A 277 8.86 -2.58 19.75
N ALA A 278 8.40 -1.55 20.45
CA ALA A 278 9.24 -0.70 21.30
C ALA A 278 9.95 -1.51 22.39
N TYR A 279 9.24 -2.44 23.04
CA TYR A 279 9.84 -3.34 24.02
C TYR A 279 10.92 -4.23 23.39
N SER A 280 10.63 -4.90 22.26
CA SER A 280 11.60 -5.73 21.54
C SER A 280 12.85 -4.94 21.16
N TYR A 281 12.70 -3.76 20.58
CA TYR A 281 13.82 -2.91 20.16
C TYR A 281 14.57 -2.27 21.33
N GLY A 282 13.89 -1.98 22.44
CA GLY A 282 14.54 -1.54 23.68
C GLY A 282 15.48 -2.62 24.23
N ARG A 283 15.04 -3.88 24.24
CA ARG A 283 15.88 -5.02 24.66
C ARG A 283 17.02 -5.31 23.68
N ILE A 284 16.78 -5.20 22.38
CA ILE A 284 17.83 -5.29 21.35
C ILE A 284 18.89 -4.22 21.59
N LEU A 285 18.47 -2.96 21.76
CA LEU A 285 19.39 -1.85 22.00
C LEU A 285 20.24 -2.08 23.25
N GLN A 286 19.61 -2.47 24.35
CA GLN A 286 20.32 -2.82 25.59
C GLN A 286 21.37 -3.92 25.36
N THR A 287 21.01 -4.97 24.62
CA THR A 287 21.91 -6.09 24.32
C THR A 287 23.08 -5.65 23.46
N VAL A 288 22.81 -4.88 22.40
CA VAL A 288 23.84 -4.36 21.50
C VAL A 288 24.81 -3.44 22.23
N LEU A 289 24.33 -2.56 23.12
CA LEU A 289 25.19 -1.67 23.90
C LEU A 289 26.15 -2.42 24.83
N ASN A 290 25.78 -3.63 25.26
CA ASN A 290 26.62 -4.49 26.11
C ASN A 290 27.66 -5.31 25.33
N PHE A 291 27.68 -5.27 23.99
CA PHE A 291 28.69 -6.00 23.22
C PHE A 291 30.08 -5.37 23.38
N PRO A 292 31.13 -6.18 23.62
CA PRO A 292 32.46 -5.68 23.93
C PRO A 292 33.16 -5.02 22.72
N SER A 293 32.87 -5.45 21.49
CA SER A 293 33.52 -4.91 20.28
C SER A 293 32.63 -3.90 19.53
N ARG A 294 33.25 -2.86 18.96
CA ARG A 294 32.55 -1.85 18.15
C ARG A 294 32.04 -2.45 16.84
N GLU A 295 32.77 -3.39 16.29
CA GLU A 295 32.46 -4.11 15.07
C GLU A 295 31.21 -4.98 15.25
N ALA A 296 31.09 -5.69 16.39
CA ALA A 296 29.88 -6.46 16.69
C ALA A 296 28.67 -5.54 16.88
N ARG A 297 28.86 -4.37 17.50
CA ARG A 297 27.79 -3.36 17.66
C ARG A 297 27.28 -2.83 16.33
N VAL A 298 28.18 -2.43 15.43
CA VAL A 298 27.83 -1.94 14.10
C VAL A 298 27.15 -3.04 13.27
N LYS A 299 27.67 -4.27 13.34
CA LYS A 299 27.07 -5.41 12.64
C LYS A 299 25.65 -5.69 13.13
N ALA A 300 25.42 -5.73 14.44
CA ALA A 300 24.09 -5.97 15.01
C ALA A 300 23.11 -4.81 14.73
N GLY A 301 23.55 -3.56 14.76
CA GLY A 301 22.70 -2.42 14.36
C GLY A 301 22.28 -2.48 12.88
N SER A 302 23.21 -2.91 12.01
CA SER A 302 22.95 -3.01 10.56
C SER A 302 21.87 -4.05 10.21
N THR A 303 21.74 -5.14 10.97
CA THR A 303 20.75 -6.20 10.70
C THR A 303 19.32 -5.80 11.04
N CYS A 304 19.14 -4.79 11.90
CA CYS A 304 17.84 -4.27 12.31
C CYS A 304 17.38 -3.07 11.48
N THR A 305 18.31 -2.39 10.79
CA THR A 305 18.05 -1.11 10.12
C THR A 305 16.93 -1.20 9.10
N ALA A 306 16.93 -2.23 8.25
CA ALA A 306 15.88 -2.43 7.25
C ALA A 306 14.49 -2.50 7.89
N HIS A 307 14.35 -3.31 8.94
CA HIS A 307 13.07 -3.49 9.60
C HIS A 307 12.61 -2.23 10.35
N VAL A 308 13.52 -1.49 11.00
CA VAL A 308 13.18 -0.19 11.63
C VAL A 308 12.65 0.81 10.60
N VAL A 309 13.28 0.89 9.42
CA VAL A 309 12.82 1.78 8.35
C VAL A 309 11.42 1.39 7.88
N VAL A 310 11.16 0.09 7.70
CA VAL A 310 9.83 -0.43 7.33
C VAL A 310 8.78 -0.11 8.40
N ILE A 311 9.08 -0.33 9.68
CA ILE A 311 8.20 0.03 10.81
C ILE A 311 7.85 1.53 10.76
N LEU A 312 8.84 2.40 10.53
CA LEU A 312 8.60 3.84 10.45
C LEU A 312 7.69 4.19 9.27
N PHE A 313 7.90 3.60 8.10
CA PHE A 313 7.05 3.86 6.93
C PHE A 313 5.63 3.33 7.08
N PHE A 314 5.41 2.28 7.88
CA PHE A 314 4.07 1.78 8.19
C PHE A 314 3.37 2.67 9.24
N TYR A 315 3.97 2.89 10.41
CA TYR A 315 3.30 3.56 11.53
C TYR A 315 3.26 5.09 11.43
N MET A 316 4.25 5.75 10.80
CA MET A 316 4.27 7.21 10.73
C MET A 316 3.12 7.81 9.92
N PRO A 317 2.78 7.32 8.71
CA PRO A 317 1.62 7.83 7.98
C PRO A 317 0.31 7.59 8.72
N GLY A 318 0.17 6.45 9.41
CA GLY A 318 -1.00 6.15 10.24
C GLY A 318 -1.15 7.14 11.40
N PHE A 319 -0.05 7.41 12.11
CA PHE A 319 -0.03 8.41 13.19
C PHE A 319 -0.38 9.82 12.68
N LEU A 320 0.20 10.24 11.55
CA LEU A 320 -0.12 11.51 10.92
C LEU A 320 -1.59 11.61 10.49
N SER A 321 -2.15 10.53 9.96
CA SER A 321 -3.57 10.45 9.58
C SER A 321 -4.49 10.68 10.80
N VAL A 322 -4.18 10.05 11.94
CA VAL A 322 -4.94 10.24 13.20
C VAL A 322 -4.84 11.69 13.69
N ILE A 323 -3.65 12.29 13.67
CA ILE A 323 -3.46 13.70 14.02
C ILE A 323 -4.30 14.60 13.11
N MET A 324 -4.24 14.39 11.80
CA MET A 324 -5.01 15.17 10.83
C MET A 324 -6.52 14.99 10.97
N GLN A 325 -6.96 13.80 11.38
CA GLN A 325 -8.38 13.54 11.61
C GLN A 325 -8.89 14.22 12.88
N ARG A 326 -8.04 14.35 13.92
CA ARG A 326 -8.43 14.93 15.20
C ARG A 326 -8.24 16.44 15.28
N PHE A 327 -7.19 16.98 14.68
CA PHE A 327 -6.80 18.39 14.75
C PHE A 327 -6.85 19.11 13.39
N GLY A 328 -7.00 18.39 12.29
CA GLY A 328 -7.12 19.00 10.96
C GLY A 328 -8.52 19.55 10.68
N PRO A 329 -8.69 20.30 9.56
CA PRO A 329 -9.96 20.91 9.19
C PRO A 329 -11.12 19.91 9.18
N SER A 330 -12.32 20.31 9.61
CA SER A 330 -13.48 19.41 9.72
C SER A 330 -13.92 18.80 8.38
N THR A 331 -13.59 19.45 7.25
CA THR A 331 -13.90 18.98 5.90
C THR A 331 -12.89 17.95 5.38
N ALA A 332 -13.35 17.08 4.47
CA ALA A 332 -12.46 16.18 3.73
C ALA A 332 -11.56 17.03 2.82
N SER A 333 -10.31 17.24 3.24
CA SER A 333 -9.31 17.94 2.44
C SER A 333 -8.55 16.96 1.55
N ALA A 334 -8.06 17.44 0.42
CA ALA A 334 -7.19 16.68 -0.47
C ALA A 334 -6.02 16.02 0.28
N ALA A 335 -5.43 16.74 1.23
CA ALA A 335 -4.34 16.25 2.05
C ALA A 335 -4.74 14.99 2.85
N LYS A 336 -5.92 14.98 3.50
CA LYS A 336 -6.39 13.80 4.27
C LYS A 336 -6.49 12.55 3.38
N VAL A 337 -7.06 12.70 2.19
CA VAL A 337 -7.21 11.58 1.25
C VAL A 337 -5.84 11.15 0.70
N ILE A 338 -4.96 12.08 0.36
CA ILE A 338 -3.60 11.75 -0.10
C ILE A 338 -2.83 10.97 0.98
N PHE A 339 -2.82 11.44 2.23
CA PHE A 339 -2.15 10.72 3.32
C PHE A 339 -2.75 9.35 3.59
N ALA A 340 -4.09 9.20 3.53
CA ALA A 340 -4.75 7.92 3.69
C ALA A 340 -4.32 6.92 2.60
N ASN A 341 -4.11 7.38 1.36
CA ASN A 341 -3.59 6.54 0.29
C ASN A 341 -2.10 6.26 0.44
N LEU A 342 -1.29 7.24 0.82
CA LEU A 342 0.14 7.03 1.08
C LEU A 342 0.35 6.00 2.19
N TYR A 343 -0.44 6.05 3.26
CA TYR A 343 -0.41 5.05 4.33
C TYR A 343 -0.57 3.61 3.79
N LEU A 344 -1.46 3.40 2.83
CA LEU A 344 -1.74 2.06 2.29
C LEU A 344 -0.75 1.58 1.23
N LEU A 345 -0.02 2.49 0.58
CA LEU A 345 0.80 2.16 -0.60
C LEU A 345 2.29 2.27 -0.38
N PHE A 346 2.68 3.23 0.46
CA PHE A 346 4.08 3.55 0.66
C PHE A 346 4.83 2.36 1.28
N PRO A 347 4.28 1.64 2.29
CA PRO A 347 4.94 0.43 2.78
C PRO A 347 5.04 -0.67 1.71
N PRO A 348 3.94 -1.11 1.03
CA PRO A 348 4.03 -2.12 -0.02
C PRO A 348 5.03 -1.81 -1.14
N ALA A 349 5.14 -0.55 -1.55
CA ALA A 349 6.03 -0.13 -2.62
C ALA A 349 7.51 -0.10 -2.20
N LEU A 350 7.80 0.30 -0.95
CA LEU A 350 9.17 0.48 -0.48
C LEU A 350 9.74 -0.74 0.24
N ASN A 351 8.90 -1.61 0.84
CA ASN A 351 9.34 -2.82 1.54
C ASN A 351 10.31 -3.64 0.67
N PRO A 352 9.99 -4.00 -0.60
CA PRO A 352 10.89 -4.78 -1.44
C PRO A 352 12.22 -4.06 -1.75
N ILE A 353 12.20 -2.74 -1.90
CA ILE A 353 13.41 -1.94 -2.17
C ILE A 353 14.31 -1.94 -0.94
N ILE A 354 13.74 -1.69 0.23
CA ILE A 354 14.48 -1.67 1.49
C ILE A 354 15.11 -3.04 1.74
N TYR A 355 14.34 -4.12 1.62
CA TYR A 355 14.87 -5.47 1.81
C TYR A 355 15.84 -5.87 0.70
N GLY A 356 15.58 -5.55 -0.57
CA GLY A 356 16.47 -5.86 -1.68
C GLY A 356 17.80 -5.12 -1.63
N VAL A 357 17.83 -3.86 -1.20
CA VAL A 357 19.05 -3.05 -1.08
C VAL A 357 19.83 -3.39 0.19
N LYS A 358 19.13 -3.59 1.32
CA LYS A 358 19.77 -3.76 2.64
C LYS A 358 20.06 -5.21 3.00
N THR A 359 19.41 -6.19 2.36
CA THR A 359 19.63 -7.61 2.64
C THR A 359 20.58 -8.20 1.63
N LYS A 360 21.82 -8.47 2.07
CA LYS A 360 22.88 -8.99 1.21
C LYS A 360 22.46 -10.25 0.46
N GLN A 361 21.77 -11.18 1.12
CA GLN A 361 21.33 -12.44 0.51
C GLN A 361 20.37 -12.19 -0.67
N ILE A 362 19.39 -11.29 -0.52
CA ILE A 362 18.44 -10.94 -1.60
C ILE A 362 19.20 -10.28 -2.75
N ARG A 363 20.07 -9.31 -2.44
CA ARG A 363 20.85 -8.60 -3.45
C ARG A 363 21.74 -9.53 -4.26
N ASP A 364 22.48 -10.42 -3.59
CA ASP A 364 23.43 -11.32 -4.23
C ASP A 364 22.68 -12.30 -5.15
N ARG A 365 21.48 -12.77 -4.76
CA ARG A 365 20.64 -13.61 -5.62
C ARG A 365 20.02 -12.86 -6.79
N LEU A 366 19.56 -11.64 -6.57
CA LEU A 366 19.06 -10.80 -7.66
C LEU A 366 20.15 -10.56 -8.72
N LEU A 367 21.39 -10.28 -8.28
CA LEU A 367 22.53 -10.12 -9.19
C LEU A 367 22.86 -11.41 -9.96
N MET A 368 22.78 -12.58 -9.33
CA MET A 368 22.98 -13.87 -10.02
C MET A 368 21.94 -14.10 -11.12
N ILE A 369 20.66 -13.78 -10.87
CA ILE A 369 19.60 -13.95 -11.86
C ILE A 369 19.71 -12.93 -13.00
N LEU A 370 20.10 -11.69 -12.70
CA LEU A 370 20.27 -10.63 -13.70
C LEU A 370 21.55 -10.80 -14.53
N ASN A 371 22.59 -11.43 -13.96
CA ASN A 371 23.86 -11.71 -14.63
C ASN A 371 24.19 -13.22 -14.63
N PRO A 372 23.47 -14.04 -15.42
CA PRO A 372 23.71 -15.49 -15.48
C PRO A 372 25.06 -15.86 -16.13
N LYS A 373 25.79 -14.89 -16.72
CA LYS A 373 27.00 -15.10 -17.52
C LYS A 373 28.33 -15.13 -16.74
N GLN A 374 28.32 -15.15 -15.41
CA GLN A 374 29.57 -15.20 -14.62
C GLN A 374 29.84 -16.56 -13.98
N ILE A 375 29.22 -17.62 -14.50
CA ILE A 375 29.55 -19.02 -14.19
C ILE A 375 29.97 -19.69 -15.50
N ASP A 376 31.21 -19.45 -15.92
CA ASP A 376 31.95 -20.42 -16.72
C ASP A 376 32.72 -21.31 -15.74
N PRO A 377 32.46 -22.63 -15.70
CA PRO A 377 33.35 -23.57 -15.04
C PRO A 377 34.46 -23.96 -16.02
N THR A 378 35.67 -23.48 -15.78
CA THR A 378 36.91 -24.15 -16.24
C THR A 378 37.80 -24.42 -15.07
#